data_AF-A0A9Q7THP6-F1
#
_entry.id   AF-A0A9Q7THP6-F1
#
_cell.length_a   1.000
_cell.length_b   1.000
_cell.length_c   1.000
_cell.angle_alpha   90.00
_cell.angle_beta   90.00
_cell.angle_gamma   90.00
#
_symmetry.space_group_name_H-M   'P 1'
#
loop_
_entity.id
_entity.type
_entity.pdbx_description
1 polymer ?
#
loop_
_entity_poly.entity_id
_entity_poly.type
_entity_poly.pdbx_seq_one_letter_code
_entity_poly.pdbx_strand_id
1 'polypeptide(L)'
;MVISKANKRPEWTQGHATRLRGFSSEKERNKAERRVKNDLSELKKALDAMPSCSKPTLKPLTLELAKGIIKMDTPKHPKKQSKLLVKQYTPKSDHYLGWEEAKRVGGLTLSSKLQNHSARVVATALDLTEFFHAEHQLPKLSVQPDTTGFQLVSFVGQEDVIHLVDKNGLHYASMVKKPDCPRFEEMYQEFRHLQAELPRSAGAPVESLRGDFFTYHLMLSGQDSACMPGPYFNLKFVKNYRKMIKFLRSKHVTALCEYCNTHFFECFPEHASHYMEIGSSDHYRPHGAFLWAPAFPSIAINQEGQAYSLPHRDRRDYLQGLAGVFSYGDYTQLQISFTEAKVSIDFPPGALCFFPSHVLHHFNSPILEGETRGSMTMFMSSDVAKWKGYDGRAADTSEEQKHAYRQECLEAWKLFQPLPTFP
;
A
#
# COMPACT_ATOMS: atom_id res chain seq x y z
N MET A 1 9.88 42.91 -53.36
CA MET A 1 9.67 44.25 -52.79
C MET A 1 8.22 44.30 -52.29
N VAL A 2 7.99 44.95 -51.15
CA VAL A 2 6.77 44.96 -50.30
C VAL A 2 6.72 43.82 -49.25
N ILE A 3 6.53 44.28 -48.02
CA ILE A 3 6.87 43.71 -46.72
C ILE A 3 5.60 43.30 -45.95
N SER A 4 5.71 42.19 -45.21
CA SER A 4 5.01 41.74 -43.99
C SER A 4 3.54 42.11 -43.71
N LYS A 5 2.79 41.11 -43.22
CA LYS A 5 2.14 41.18 -41.90
C LYS A 5 2.04 39.78 -41.30
N ALA A 6 2.78 39.57 -40.21
CA ALA A 6 2.73 38.40 -39.35
C ALA A 6 1.55 38.51 -38.38
N ASN A 7 0.76 37.44 -38.26
CA ASN A 7 -0.26 37.32 -37.22
C ASN A 7 0.40 36.93 -35.88
N LYS A 8 0.38 37.86 -34.94
CA LYS A 8 0.76 37.64 -33.54
C LYS A 8 -0.27 36.75 -32.84
N ARG A 9 0.20 35.68 -32.21
CA ARG A 9 -0.53 34.90 -31.20
C ARG A 9 -0.67 35.72 -29.92
N PRO A 10 -1.78 35.59 -29.17
CA PRO A 10 -1.94 36.29 -27.89
C PRO A 10 -1.08 35.66 -26.79
N GLU A 11 -0.37 36.51 -26.07
CA GLU A 11 0.36 36.20 -24.84
C GLU A 11 -0.61 35.69 -23.77
N TRP A 12 -0.37 34.46 -23.30
CA TRP A 12 -1.02 33.96 -22.09
C TRP A 12 -0.24 34.46 -20.88
N THR A 13 -0.84 35.43 -20.19
CA THR A 13 -0.41 35.90 -18.88
C THR A 13 -0.44 34.77 -17.85
N GLN A 14 0.65 34.60 -17.11
CA GLN A 14 0.76 33.74 -15.94
C GLN A 14 -0.28 34.12 -14.88
N GLY A 15 -1.36 33.34 -14.80
CA GLY A 15 -2.29 33.34 -13.68
C GLY A 15 -1.78 32.41 -12.58
N HIS A 16 -1.29 32.99 -11.48
CA HIS A 16 -0.96 32.26 -10.25
C HIS A 16 -2.18 31.46 -9.75
N ALA A 17 -2.07 30.13 -9.75
CA ALA A 17 -3.01 29.25 -9.07
C ALA A 17 -2.95 29.52 -7.55
N THR A 18 -4.08 29.98 -7.02
CA THR A 18 -4.33 30.31 -5.63
C THR A 18 -4.16 29.08 -4.73
N ARG A 19 -3.09 29.08 -3.92
CA ARG A 19 -3.07 28.36 -2.65
C ARG A 19 -4.32 28.74 -1.85
N LEU A 20 -5.09 27.75 -1.40
CA LEU A 20 -6.13 27.93 -0.38
C LEU A 20 -5.48 28.56 0.87
N ARG A 21 -5.58 29.88 1.00
CA ARG A 21 -5.26 30.58 2.24
C ARG A 21 -6.32 30.18 3.26
N GLY A 22 -5.89 29.95 4.50
CA GLY A 22 -6.81 29.85 5.64
C GLY A 22 -7.67 31.10 5.78
N PHE A 23 -8.57 31.10 6.78
CA PHE A 23 -9.50 32.19 7.08
C PHE A 23 -8.89 33.56 6.81
N SER A 24 -9.57 34.38 6.00
CA SER A 24 -9.03 35.68 5.57
C SER A 24 -8.95 36.70 6.71
N SER A 25 -9.61 36.39 7.84
CA SER A 25 -9.52 37.13 9.09
C SER A 25 -9.86 36.25 10.29
N GLU A 26 -9.40 36.68 11.47
CA GLU A 26 -9.77 36.08 12.75
C GLU A 26 -11.28 36.15 13.02
N LYS A 27 -11.97 37.15 12.45
CA LYS A 27 -13.42 37.29 12.50
C LYS A 27 -14.14 36.15 11.74
N GLU A 28 -13.64 35.77 10.56
CA GLU A 28 -14.18 34.62 9.80
C GLU A 28 -13.95 33.30 10.53
N ARG A 29 -12.75 33.11 11.10
CA ARG A 29 -12.44 31.94 11.92
C ARG A 29 -13.41 31.84 13.11
N ASN A 30 -13.60 32.93 13.85
CA ASN A 30 -14.49 32.98 15.01
C ASN A 30 -15.96 32.74 14.61
N LYS A 31 -16.39 33.20 13.43
CA LYS A 31 -17.73 32.92 12.89
C LYS A 31 -17.92 31.44 12.54
N ALA A 32 -16.92 30.81 11.92
CA ALA A 32 -16.94 29.39 11.61
C ALA A 32 -16.93 28.53 12.89
N GLU A 33 -16.11 28.88 13.88
CA GLU A 33 -16.05 28.18 15.17
C GLU A 33 -17.38 28.26 15.95
N ARG A 34 -18.08 29.40 15.92
CA ARG A 34 -19.42 29.51 16.51
C ARG A 34 -20.45 28.64 15.80
N ARG A 35 -20.39 28.56 14.48
CA ARG A 35 -21.32 27.72 13.69
C ARG A 35 -21.15 26.24 14.03
N VAL A 36 -19.91 25.76 14.08
CA VAL A 36 -19.61 24.36 14.46
C VAL A 36 -20.07 24.05 15.89
N LYS A 37 -19.90 24.99 16.84
CA LYS A 37 -20.40 24.80 18.21
C LYS A 37 -21.92 24.71 18.27
N ASN A 38 -22.64 25.52 17.49
CA ASN A 38 -24.09 25.45 17.41
C ASN A 38 -24.54 24.13 16.77
N ASP A 39 -23.93 23.70 15.67
CA ASP A 39 -24.27 22.46 14.96
C ASP A 39 -24.06 21.23 15.88
N LEU A 40 -22.99 21.22 16.68
CA LEU A 40 -22.73 20.16 17.66
C LEU A 40 -23.74 20.16 18.82
N SER A 41 -24.21 21.33 19.24
CA SER A 41 -25.23 21.45 20.28
C SER A 41 -26.58 20.90 19.80
N GLU A 42 -26.97 21.19 18.55
CA GLU A 42 -28.20 20.68 17.96
C GLU A 42 -28.15 19.17 17.73
N LEU A 43 -27.01 18.64 17.27
CA LEU A 43 -26.81 17.20 17.12
C LEU A 43 -26.93 16.45 18.46
N LYS A 44 -26.41 17.04 19.55
CA LYS A 44 -26.52 16.45 20.88
C LYS A 44 -27.98 16.39 21.36
N LYS A 45 -28.75 17.47 21.19
CA LYS A 45 -30.18 17.48 21.50
C LYS A 45 -30.95 16.42 20.71
N ALA A 46 -30.63 16.23 19.42
CA ALA A 46 -31.26 15.22 18.58
C ALA A 46 -30.93 13.79 19.06
N LEU A 47 -29.71 13.54 19.51
CA LEU A 47 -29.28 12.26 20.09
C LEU A 47 -29.97 11.96 21.42
N ASP A 48 -30.09 12.98 22.28
CA ASP A 48 -30.74 12.85 23.60
C ASP A 48 -32.27 12.67 23.47
N ALA A 49 -32.86 13.07 22.35
CA ALA A 49 -34.28 12.91 22.05
C ALA A 49 -34.66 11.54 21.44
N MET A 50 -33.69 10.66 21.13
CA MET A 50 -34.00 9.34 20.57
C MET A 50 -34.45 8.34 21.65
N PRO A 51 -35.57 7.63 21.47
CA PRO A 51 -36.05 6.64 22.43
C PRO A 51 -35.10 5.45 22.55
N SER A 52 -34.81 5.03 23.78
CA SER A 52 -33.89 3.93 24.06
C SER A 52 -34.50 2.58 23.62
N CYS A 53 -33.92 1.99 22.57
CA CYS A 53 -34.32 0.65 22.11
C CYS A 53 -33.74 -0.44 23.03
N SER A 54 -34.56 -1.43 23.36
CA SER A 54 -34.22 -2.56 24.24
C SER A 54 -33.04 -3.38 23.71
N LYS A 55 -32.07 -3.65 24.59
CA LYS A 55 -30.79 -4.27 24.27
C LYS A 55 -30.94 -5.76 23.89
N PRO A 56 -30.35 -6.24 22.80
CA PRO A 56 -30.11 -7.67 22.61
C PRO A 56 -28.96 -8.14 23.52
N THR A 57 -29.10 -9.34 24.07
CA THR A 57 -28.11 -9.96 24.95
C THR A 57 -26.87 -10.35 24.16
N LEU A 58 -25.83 -9.50 24.18
CA LEU A 58 -24.53 -9.78 23.57
C LEU A 58 -23.66 -10.66 24.46
N LYS A 59 -22.92 -11.58 23.84
CA LYS A 59 -21.95 -12.48 24.49
C LYS A 59 -20.87 -11.68 25.25
N PRO A 60 -20.24 -12.25 26.30
CA PRO A 60 -19.37 -11.52 27.24
C PRO A 60 -18.19 -10.79 26.58
N LEU A 61 -17.60 -11.37 25.52
CA LEU A 61 -16.45 -10.80 24.81
C LEU A 61 -16.79 -9.50 24.07
N THR A 62 -18.03 -9.38 23.56
CA THR A 62 -18.48 -8.22 22.81
C THR A 62 -18.80 -7.04 23.74
N LEU A 63 -19.12 -7.32 25.00
CA LEU A 63 -19.46 -6.33 26.01
C LEU A 63 -18.22 -5.59 26.54
N GLU A 64 -17.08 -6.24 26.70
CA GLU A 64 -15.81 -5.57 27.06
C GLU A 64 -15.28 -4.68 25.92
N LEU A 65 -15.33 -5.18 24.68
CA LEU A 65 -14.97 -4.42 23.48
C LEU A 65 -15.87 -3.19 23.29
N ALA A 66 -17.18 -3.33 23.49
CA ALA A 66 -18.13 -2.21 23.43
C ALA A 66 -17.89 -1.18 24.55
N LYS A 67 -17.58 -1.62 25.77
CA LYS A 67 -17.23 -0.72 26.90
C LYS A 67 -15.94 0.05 26.66
N GLY A 68 -14.96 -0.54 25.97
CA GLY A 68 -13.74 0.16 25.53
C GLY A 68 -14.01 1.23 24.46
N ILE A 69 -14.99 1.00 23.58
CA ILE A 69 -15.37 1.92 22.49
C ILE A 69 -16.16 3.12 23.02
N ILE A 70 -17.08 2.90 23.98
CA ILE A 70 -17.96 3.93 24.55
C ILE A 70 -17.19 4.93 25.44
N LYS A 71 -16.10 4.50 26.10
CA LYS A 71 -15.26 5.39 26.92
C LYS A 71 -14.38 6.37 26.11
N MET A 72 -14.38 6.30 24.78
CA MET A 72 -13.62 7.22 23.93
C MET A 72 -14.43 8.46 23.57
N ASP A 73 -14.61 9.35 24.54
CA ASP A 73 -14.87 10.76 24.24
C ASP A 73 -13.71 11.33 23.41
N THR A 74 -14.04 12.20 22.47
CA THR A 74 -13.16 12.78 21.44
C THR A 74 -11.84 13.32 22.05
N PRO A 75 -10.70 12.63 21.93
CA PRO A 75 -9.46 13.14 22.47
C PRO A 75 -8.97 14.29 21.57
N LYS A 76 -8.71 15.45 22.15
CA LYS A 76 -8.16 16.65 21.46
C LYS A 76 -6.75 16.44 20.85
N HIS A 77 -6.14 15.27 21.01
CA HIS A 77 -4.73 15.03 20.68
C HIS A 77 -4.52 13.79 19.80
N PRO A 78 -4.19 13.98 18.50
CA PRO A 78 -3.89 12.89 17.55
C PRO A 78 -2.79 11.93 18.00
N LYS A 79 -1.79 12.43 18.75
CA LYS A 79 -0.67 11.64 19.29
C LYS A 79 -1.10 10.59 20.33
N LYS A 80 -2.22 10.80 21.05
CA LYS A 80 -2.76 9.81 21.99
C LYS A 80 -3.57 8.72 21.26
N GLN A 81 -4.23 9.07 20.14
CA GLN A 81 -4.97 8.11 19.31
C GLN A 81 -4.06 7.09 18.63
N SER A 82 -2.89 7.49 18.11
CA SER A 82 -1.97 6.52 17.49
C SER A 82 -1.54 5.44 18.49
N LYS A 83 -1.15 5.82 19.72
CA LYS A 83 -0.75 4.89 20.80
C LYS A 83 -1.86 3.95 21.27
N LEU A 84 -3.14 4.33 21.12
CA LEU A 84 -4.30 3.51 21.52
C LEU A 84 -4.71 2.50 20.43
N LEU A 85 -4.63 2.89 19.15
CA LEU A 85 -4.94 2.01 18.00
C LEU A 85 -4.03 0.80 17.95
N VAL A 86 -2.75 1.09 18.13
CA VAL A 86 -1.61 0.21 18.38
C VAL A 86 -1.90 -0.94 19.37
N LYS A 87 -2.52 -0.65 20.53
CA LYS A 87 -2.77 -1.66 21.58
C LYS A 87 -4.00 -2.54 21.33
N GLN A 88 -4.92 -2.11 20.46
CA GLN A 88 -6.21 -2.78 20.26
C GLN A 88 -6.23 -3.73 19.04
N TYR A 89 -5.15 -3.75 18.26
CA TYR A 89 -5.12 -4.50 17.02
C TYR A 89 -4.34 -5.81 17.09
N THR A 90 -3.69 -6.15 18.21
CA THR A 90 -2.85 -7.34 18.35
C THR A 90 -3.65 -8.61 18.03
N PRO A 91 -3.44 -9.26 16.86
CA PRO A 91 -3.93 -10.60 16.65
C PRO A 91 -3.26 -11.47 17.72
N LYS A 92 -4.02 -12.39 18.31
CA LYS A 92 -3.41 -13.40 19.17
C LYS A 92 -2.42 -14.18 18.29
N SER A 93 -1.18 -14.31 18.77
CA SER A 93 0.00 -14.85 18.08
C SER A 93 -0.19 -16.21 17.42
N ASP A 94 -1.27 -16.91 17.75
CA ASP A 94 -1.46 -18.35 17.53
C ASP A 94 -2.03 -18.65 16.13
N HIS A 95 -2.42 -17.62 15.37
CA HIS A 95 -2.86 -17.75 13.96
C HIS A 95 -1.72 -17.60 12.95
N TYR A 96 -0.49 -17.41 13.42
CA TYR A 96 0.65 -17.13 12.56
C TYR A 96 1.54 -18.37 12.43
N LEU A 97 1.79 -18.84 11.21
CA LEU A 97 2.88 -19.77 10.95
C LEU A 97 4.17 -19.06 11.40
N GLY A 98 4.96 -19.69 12.27
CA GLY A 98 6.27 -19.16 12.64
C GLY A 98 7.08 -18.82 11.39
N TRP A 99 7.90 -17.77 11.44
CA TRP A 99 8.64 -17.23 10.29
C TRP A 99 9.44 -18.29 9.53
N GLU A 100 10.11 -19.20 10.24
CA GLU A 100 10.82 -20.35 9.65
C GLU A 100 9.88 -21.31 8.93
N GLU A 101 8.70 -21.55 9.52
CA GLU A 101 7.70 -22.42 8.92
C GLU A 101 7.08 -21.78 7.68
N ALA A 102 6.81 -20.48 7.69
CA ALA A 102 6.31 -19.75 6.53
C ALA A 102 7.33 -19.74 5.38
N LYS A 103 8.62 -19.54 5.69
CA LYS A 103 9.73 -19.62 4.72
C LYS A 103 9.84 -21.03 4.13
N ARG A 104 9.81 -22.06 4.97
CA ARG A 104 9.85 -23.47 4.54
C ARG A 104 8.65 -23.86 3.69
N VAL A 105 7.44 -23.53 4.12
CA VAL A 105 6.19 -23.81 3.40
C VAL A 105 6.16 -23.05 2.07
N GLY A 106 6.53 -21.77 2.07
CA GLY A 106 6.59 -20.96 0.84
C GLY A 106 7.54 -21.55 -0.20
N GLY A 107 8.76 -21.93 0.21
CA GLY A 107 9.74 -22.56 -0.67
C GLY A 107 9.28 -23.93 -1.24
N LEU A 108 8.61 -24.74 -0.42
CA LEU A 108 8.02 -26.02 -0.86
C LEU A 108 6.89 -25.79 -1.87
N THR A 109 6.00 -24.84 -1.60
CA THR A 109 4.90 -24.49 -2.51
C THR A 109 5.41 -23.97 -3.84
N LEU A 110 6.39 -23.07 -3.84
CA LEU A 110 7.03 -22.55 -5.06
C LEU A 110 7.64 -23.68 -5.90
N SER A 111 8.40 -24.57 -5.25
CA SER A 111 9.01 -25.72 -5.92
C SER A 111 7.95 -26.65 -6.51
N SER A 112 6.88 -26.94 -5.78
CA SER A 112 5.78 -27.79 -6.25
C SER A 112 5.03 -27.17 -7.44
N LYS A 113 4.76 -25.86 -7.40
CA LYS A 113 4.05 -25.14 -8.47
C LYS A 113 4.83 -25.09 -9.78
N LEU A 114 6.15 -24.97 -9.68
CA LEU A 114 7.03 -25.04 -10.84
C LEU A 114 7.12 -26.48 -11.41
N GLN A 115 7.11 -27.52 -10.56
CA GLN A 115 7.10 -28.92 -10.99
C GLN A 115 5.82 -29.33 -11.70
N ASN A 116 4.67 -28.87 -11.21
CA ASN A 116 3.36 -29.21 -11.80
C ASN A 116 2.94 -28.24 -12.92
N HIS A 117 3.84 -27.35 -13.35
CA HIS A 117 3.62 -26.34 -14.39
C HIS A 117 2.44 -25.37 -14.12
N SER A 118 2.01 -25.22 -12.87
CA SER A 118 1.07 -24.14 -12.49
C SER A 118 1.76 -22.78 -12.39
N ALA A 119 3.09 -22.75 -12.20
CA ALA A 119 3.89 -21.53 -12.30
C ALA A 119 4.76 -21.51 -13.56
N ARG A 120 4.81 -20.36 -14.24
CA ARG A 120 5.71 -20.11 -15.38
C ARG A 120 6.77 -19.07 -15.03
N VAL A 121 7.99 -19.31 -15.53
CA VAL A 121 9.12 -18.38 -15.39
C VAL A 121 9.34 -17.63 -16.70
N VAL A 122 9.50 -16.32 -16.61
CA VAL A 122 9.80 -15.45 -17.76
C VAL A 122 11.06 -14.65 -17.46
N ALA A 123 12.10 -14.87 -18.25
CA ALA A 123 13.31 -14.04 -18.22
C ALA A 123 13.06 -12.70 -18.89
N THR A 124 13.63 -11.63 -18.34
CA THR A 124 13.41 -10.25 -18.79
C THR A 124 14.74 -9.54 -19.05
N ALA A 125 14.68 -8.32 -19.62
CA ALA A 125 15.88 -7.53 -19.93
C ALA A 125 16.53 -6.88 -18.69
N LEU A 126 15.91 -6.99 -17.51
CA LEU A 126 16.41 -6.38 -16.28
C LEU A 126 17.78 -6.95 -15.91
N ASP A 127 18.69 -6.07 -15.48
CA ASP A 127 19.84 -6.45 -14.68
C ASP A 127 19.66 -5.86 -13.28
N LEU A 128 19.28 -6.69 -12.32
CA LEU A 128 19.03 -6.18 -10.97
C LEU A 128 20.33 -5.79 -10.27
N THR A 129 21.47 -6.38 -10.68
CA THR A 129 22.78 -6.14 -10.07
C THR A 129 23.30 -4.72 -10.33
N GLU A 130 22.80 -4.04 -11.37
CA GLU A 130 23.08 -2.63 -11.62
C GLU A 130 22.64 -1.73 -10.45
N PHE A 131 21.70 -2.18 -9.62
CA PHE A 131 21.20 -1.41 -8.48
C PHE A 131 21.86 -1.76 -7.14
N PHE A 132 22.69 -2.81 -7.07
CA PHE A 132 23.21 -3.35 -5.81
C PHE A 132 24.15 -2.38 -5.07
N HIS A 133 24.67 -1.37 -5.76
CA HIS A 133 25.46 -0.31 -5.16
C HIS A 133 24.61 0.73 -4.40
N ALA A 134 23.29 0.76 -4.61
CA ALA A 134 22.41 1.77 -4.04
C ALA A 134 21.93 1.36 -2.64
N GLU A 135 22.11 2.27 -1.67
CA GLU A 135 21.81 1.99 -0.27
C GLU A 135 20.33 2.22 0.09
N HIS A 136 19.75 3.36 -0.29
CA HIS A 136 18.42 3.73 0.22
C HIS A 136 17.53 4.50 -0.75
N GLN A 137 18.09 5.12 -1.80
CA GLN A 137 17.32 5.81 -2.84
C GLN A 137 18.03 5.75 -4.19
N LEU A 138 17.23 5.75 -5.26
CA LEU A 138 17.71 5.92 -6.64
C LEU A 138 17.52 7.38 -7.10
N PRO A 139 18.25 7.86 -8.13
CA PRO A 139 18.01 9.19 -8.69
C PRO A 139 16.61 9.31 -9.31
N LYS A 140 16.06 10.53 -9.35
CA LYS A 140 14.75 10.78 -9.97
C LYS A 140 14.96 10.88 -11.46
N LEU A 141 14.35 9.96 -12.20
CA LEU A 141 14.38 9.93 -13.66
C LEU A 141 12.97 10.11 -14.19
N SER A 142 12.85 10.72 -15.37
CA SER A 142 11.61 10.81 -16.12
C SER A 142 11.68 9.81 -17.25
N VAL A 143 10.68 8.95 -17.35
CA VAL A 143 10.59 7.89 -18.36
C VAL A 143 9.30 8.09 -19.14
N GLN A 144 9.35 7.89 -20.45
CA GLN A 144 8.17 7.94 -21.30
C GLN A 144 7.42 6.61 -21.25
N PRO A 145 6.08 6.59 -21.35
CA PRO A 145 5.27 5.37 -21.41
C PRO A 145 5.37 4.68 -22.78
N ASP A 146 6.59 4.44 -23.25
CA ASP A 146 6.86 3.76 -24.51
C ASP A 146 7.13 2.28 -24.24
N THR A 147 6.20 1.44 -24.69
CA THR A 147 6.29 -0.03 -24.59
C THR A 147 6.83 -0.67 -25.87
N THR A 148 7.34 0.12 -26.82
CA THR A 148 7.93 -0.41 -28.06
C THR A 148 9.08 -1.35 -27.72
N GLY A 149 9.02 -2.58 -28.24
CA GLY A 149 10.01 -3.63 -27.98
C GLY A 149 9.88 -4.29 -26.60
N PHE A 150 8.83 -4.02 -25.82
CA PHE A 150 8.58 -4.77 -24.60
C PHE A 150 8.08 -6.17 -24.94
N GLN A 151 8.54 -7.16 -24.18
CA GLN A 151 7.96 -8.48 -24.19
C GLN A 151 6.53 -8.42 -23.63
N LEU A 152 5.56 -8.92 -24.39
CA LEU A 152 4.19 -9.07 -23.91
C LEU A 152 4.03 -10.44 -23.23
N VAL A 153 3.46 -10.43 -22.03
CA VAL A 153 3.26 -11.64 -21.22
C VAL A 153 1.81 -11.73 -20.78
N SER A 154 1.18 -12.87 -21.06
CA SER A 154 -0.20 -13.18 -20.69
C SER A 154 -0.26 -14.53 -20.00
N PHE A 155 -1.26 -14.75 -19.15
CA PHE A 155 -1.51 -16.07 -18.56
C PHE A 155 -1.89 -17.08 -19.66
N VAL A 156 -1.19 -18.22 -19.74
CA VAL A 156 -1.46 -19.29 -20.72
C VAL A 156 -1.85 -20.61 -20.05
N GLY A 157 -2.84 -21.29 -20.61
CA GLY A 157 -3.28 -22.61 -20.13
C GLY A 157 -3.75 -22.60 -18.68
N GLN A 158 -3.18 -23.49 -17.88
CA GLN A 158 -3.56 -23.69 -16.47
C GLN A 158 -2.68 -22.91 -15.48
N GLU A 159 -1.78 -22.05 -15.95
CA GLU A 159 -0.89 -21.33 -15.04
C GLU A 159 -1.66 -20.33 -14.17
N ASP A 160 -1.35 -20.35 -12.88
CA ASP A 160 -1.91 -19.46 -11.86
C ASP A 160 -0.88 -18.42 -11.37
N VAL A 161 0.40 -18.63 -11.66
CA VAL A 161 1.48 -17.69 -11.31
C VAL A 161 2.48 -17.52 -12.45
N ILE A 162 2.91 -16.27 -12.69
CA ILE A 162 4.04 -15.93 -13.55
C ILE A 162 5.12 -15.28 -12.70
N HIS A 163 6.32 -15.85 -12.68
CA HIS A 163 7.50 -15.29 -12.05
C HIS A 163 8.39 -14.61 -13.09
N LEU A 164 8.83 -13.38 -12.81
CA LEU A 164 9.82 -12.68 -13.64
C LEU A 164 11.19 -12.80 -13.00
N VAL A 165 12.16 -13.22 -13.83
CA VAL A 165 13.57 -13.25 -13.46
C VAL A 165 14.36 -12.25 -14.29
N ASP A 166 15.41 -11.69 -13.69
CA ASP A 166 16.34 -10.81 -14.37
C ASP A 166 17.26 -11.63 -15.32
N LYS A 167 18.16 -10.96 -16.05
CA LYS A 167 19.07 -11.62 -16.99
C LYS A 167 20.07 -12.58 -16.32
N ASN A 168 20.25 -12.47 -15.00
CA ASN A 168 21.11 -13.31 -14.18
C ASN A 168 20.32 -14.42 -13.45
N GLY A 169 19.00 -14.52 -13.68
CA GLY A 169 18.11 -15.51 -13.06
C GLY A 169 17.59 -15.12 -11.68
N LEU A 170 17.82 -13.88 -11.21
CA LEU A 170 17.30 -13.41 -9.92
C LEU A 170 15.79 -13.16 -10.02
N HIS A 171 15.03 -13.74 -9.10
CA HIS A 171 13.58 -13.57 -9.01
C HIS A 171 13.24 -12.20 -8.40
N TYR A 172 12.54 -11.35 -9.16
CA TYR A 172 12.22 -10.00 -8.71
C TYR A 172 10.74 -9.66 -8.73
N ALA A 173 9.91 -10.34 -9.53
CA ALA A 173 8.47 -10.08 -9.57
C ALA A 173 7.64 -11.35 -9.73
N SER A 174 6.41 -11.32 -9.24
CA SER A 174 5.44 -12.39 -9.42
C SER A 174 4.04 -11.82 -9.68
N MET A 175 3.32 -12.41 -10.63
CA MET A 175 1.93 -12.10 -10.93
C MET A 175 1.10 -13.35 -10.67
N VAL A 176 0.10 -13.23 -9.83
CA VAL A 176 -0.82 -14.29 -9.43
C VAL A 176 -2.17 -14.01 -10.08
N LYS A 177 -2.69 -15.01 -10.78
CA LYS A 177 -4.00 -15.00 -11.41
C LYS A 177 -5.09 -15.06 -10.34
N LYS A 178 -6.21 -14.39 -10.61
CA LYS A 178 -7.43 -14.53 -9.83
C LYS A 178 -7.83 -16.02 -9.74
N PRO A 179 -8.05 -16.59 -8.54
CA PRO A 179 -8.58 -17.93 -8.39
C PRO A 179 -10.01 -18.04 -8.93
N ASP A 180 -10.29 -19.11 -9.66
CA ASP A 180 -11.66 -19.43 -10.10
C ASP A 180 -12.37 -20.24 -9.02
N CYS A 181 -12.82 -19.55 -7.95
CA CYS A 181 -13.64 -20.20 -6.94
C CYS A 181 -14.71 -19.26 -6.33
N PRO A 182 -15.90 -19.78 -5.97
CA PRO A 182 -16.99 -18.97 -5.43
C PRO A 182 -16.62 -18.20 -4.15
N ARG A 183 -15.77 -18.81 -3.31
CA ARG A 183 -15.31 -18.18 -2.05
C ARG A 183 -14.47 -16.93 -2.32
N PHE A 184 -13.60 -16.98 -3.34
CA PHE A 184 -12.81 -15.82 -3.73
C PHE A 184 -13.71 -14.74 -4.34
N GLU A 185 -14.69 -15.13 -5.15
CA GLU A 185 -15.64 -14.19 -5.75
C GLU A 185 -16.44 -13.42 -4.70
N GLU A 186 -16.97 -14.10 -3.67
CA GLU A 186 -17.67 -13.46 -2.55
C GLU A 186 -16.77 -12.43 -1.85
N MET A 187 -15.54 -12.83 -1.51
CA MET A 187 -14.55 -11.95 -0.89
C MET A 187 -14.22 -10.73 -1.76
N TYR A 188 -14.03 -10.95 -3.06
CA TYR A 188 -13.72 -9.92 -4.05
C TYR A 188 -14.86 -8.90 -4.16
N GLN A 189 -16.10 -9.36 -4.33
CA GLN A 189 -17.26 -8.48 -4.48
C GLN A 189 -17.57 -7.70 -3.21
N GLU A 190 -17.48 -8.33 -2.03
CA GLU A 190 -17.66 -7.59 -0.79
C GLU A 190 -16.55 -6.54 -0.61
N PHE A 191 -15.30 -6.89 -0.88
CA PHE A 191 -14.21 -5.92 -0.77
C PHE A 191 -14.47 -4.68 -1.65
N ARG A 192 -14.93 -4.88 -2.89
CA ARG A 192 -15.36 -3.80 -3.81
C ARG A 192 -16.50 -2.96 -3.23
N HIS A 193 -17.48 -3.58 -2.59
CA HIS A 193 -18.57 -2.87 -1.92
C HIS A 193 -18.05 -2.02 -0.74
N LEU A 194 -17.26 -2.61 0.16
CA LEU A 194 -16.77 -1.96 1.37
C LEU A 194 -15.80 -0.80 1.08
N GLN A 195 -14.95 -0.92 0.06
CA GLN A 195 -14.05 0.17 -0.31
C GLN A 195 -14.81 1.38 -0.88
N ALA A 196 -15.94 1.16 -1.56
CA ALA A 196 -16.77 2.24 -2.10
C ALA A 196 -17.45 3.07 -0.99
N GLU A 197 -17.72 2.45 0.17
CA GLU A 197 -18.31 3.11 1.34
C GLU A 197 -17.30 3.93 2.18
N LEU A 198 -16.01 3.88 1.84
CA LEU A 198 -15.01 4.63 2.58
C LEU A 198 -15.28 6.15 2.49
N PRO A 199 -15.19 6.88 3.62
CA PRO A 199 -15.60 8.28 3.65
C PRO A 199 -14.55 9.15 2.95
N ARG A 200 -14.94 10.00 1.99
CA ARG A 200 -14.01 10.93 1.30
C ARG A 200 -13.09 11.73 2.24
N SER A 201 -13.53 12.02 3.48
CA SER A 201 -12.74 12.68 4.53
C SER A 201 -11.52 11.87 5.01
N ALA A 202 -11.48 10.56 4.78
CA ALA A 202 -10.36 9.67 5.05
C ALA A 202 -9.41 9.54 3.86
N GLY A 203 -9.85 9.94 2.67
CA GLY A 203 -9.08 9.85 1.44
C GLY A 203 -8.40 11.16 1.03
N ALA A 204 -7.69 11.10 -0.08
CA ALA A 204 -7.24 12.24 -0.85
C ALA A 204 -7.72 12.05 -2.30
N PRO A 205 -8.25 13.09 -2.96
CA PRO A 205 -8.34 13.04 -4.40
C PRO A 205 -6.91 12.93 -4.96
N VAL A 206 -6.73 12.00 -5.89
CA VAL A 206 -5.56 11.95 -6.74
C VAL A 206 -6.01 12.61 -8.03
N GLU A 207 -5.63 13.87 -8.21
CA GLU A 207 -5.74 14.59 -9.47
C GLU A 207 -4.35 14.59 -10.11
N SER A 208 -4.24 14.31 -11.41
CA SER A 208 -3.02 14.15 -12.24
C SER A 208 -2.37 12.75 -12.31
N LEU A 209 -1.57 12.54 -13.38
CA LEU A 209 -0.71 11.39 -13.78
C LEU A 209 -1.26 9.95 -13.64
N ARG A 210 -2.37 9.73 -12.94
CA ARG A 210 -2.92 8.41 -12.60
C ARG A 210 -4.45 8.31 -12.80
N GLY A 211 -5.07 9.30 -13.44
CA GLY A 211 -6.52 9.42 -13.54
C GLY A 211 -7.17 9.92 -12.25
N ASP A 212 -8.49 10.05 -12.26
CA ASP A 212 -9.27 10.65 -11.18
C ASP A 212 -9.83 9.56 -10.25
N PHE A 213 -9.25 9.44 -9.06
CA PHE A 213 -9.74 8.55 -8.01
C PHE A 213 -9.39 9.06 -6.61
N PHE A 214 -10.00 8.45 -5.59
CA PHE A 214 -9.66 8.72 -4.19
C PHE A 214 -8.73 7.63 -3.65
N THR A 215 -7.66 8.05 -2.97
CA THR A 215 -6.75 7.13 -2.28
C THR A 215 -6.85 7.25 -0.77
N TYR A 216 -6.83 6.11 -0.07
CA TYR A 216 -6.93 6.00 1.38
C TYR A 216 -5.65 5.37 1.91
N HIS A 217 -4.81 6.17 2.56
CA HIS A 217 -3.52 5.73 3.06
C HIS A 217 -3.60 5.27 4.51
N LEU A 218 -3.34 3.98 4.73
CA LEU A 218 -3.10 3.36 6.02
C LEU A 218 -1.60 3.14 6.16
N MET A 219 -0.85 4.24 6.22
CA MET A 219 0.61 4.21 6.21
C MET A 219 1.16 4.27 7.61
N LEU A 220 2.09 3.36 7.91
CA LEU A 220 3.03 3.47 9.01
C LEU A 220 4.27 4.23 8.52
N SER A 221 4.74 5.22 9.28
CA SER A 221 6.00 5.91 8.97
C SER A 221 6.86 6.02 10.22
N GLY A 222 8.17 5.87 10.05
CA GLY A 222 9.23 6.23 11.00
C GLY A 222 9.91 7.51 10.51
N GLN A 223 9.35 8.68 10.82
CA GLN A 223 9.78 9.97 10.26
C GLN A 223 11.28 10.26 10.46
N ASP A 224 11.94 10.71 9.38
CA ASP A 224 13.36 11.10 9.33
C ASP A 224 13.76 12.23 10.28
N SER A 225 12.81 13.10 10.63
CA SER A 225 13.09 14.38 11.29
C SER A 225 12.42 14.51 12.66
N ALA A 226 11.78 13.46 13.16
CA ALA A 226 10.99 13.56 14.38
C ALA A 226 11.53 12.64 15.48
N CYS A 227 11.97 13.23 16.60
CA CYS A 227 12.16 12.55 17.89
C CYS A 227 10.80 12.06 18.43
N MET A 228 10.16 11.13 17.72
CA MET A 228 8.88 10.58 18.11
C MET A 228 9.10 9.29 18.91
N PRO A 229 8.37 9.08 20.01
CA PRO A 229 8.58 7.94 20.91
C PRO A 229 7.99 6.63 20.36
N GLY A 230 7.89 6.47 19.04
CA GLY A 230 7.28 5.31 18.38
C GLY A 230 6.62 5.64 17.04
N PRO A 231 6.19 4.60 16.30
CA PRO A 231 5.63 4.76 14.96
C PRO A 231 4.29 5.50 14.98
N TYR A 232 3.93 6.11 13.84
CA TYR A 232 2.69 6.83 13.70
C TYR A 232 1.99 6.52 12.37
N PHE A 233 0.67 6.66 12.38
CA PHE A 233 -0.17 6.50 11.21
C PHE A 233 -0.46 7.83 10.53
N ASN A 234 -0.76 7.77 9.23
CA ASN A 234 -1.21 8.93 8.46
C ASN A 234 -2.33 9.71 9.19
N LEU A 235 -2.23 11.04 9.24
CA LEU A 235 -3.18 11.89 9.98
C LEU A 235 -4.62 11.76 9.47
N LYS A 236 -4.83 11.55 8.16
CA LYS A 236 -6.18 11.35 7.59
C LYS A 236 -6.80 10.04 8.06
N PHE A 237 -6.00 8.97 8.14
CA PHE A 237 -6.41 7.72 8.76
C PHE A 237 -6.79 7.93 10.23
N VAL A 238 -5.93 8.59 11.02
CA VAL A 238 -6.18 8.85 12.44
C VAL A 238 -7.46 9.66 12.65
N LYS A 239 -7.73 10.67 11.82
CA LYS A 239 -8.98 11.46 11.89
C LYS A 239 -10.25 10.62 11.65
N ASN A 240 -10.16 9.55 10.87
CA ASN A 240 -11.29 8.70 10.49
C ASN A 240 -11.18 7.28 11.07
N TYR A 241 -10.37 7.09 12.11
CA TYR A 241 -9.92 5.77 12.54
C TYR A 241 -11.06 4.79 12.77
N ARG A 242 -12.19 5.18 13.36
CA ARG A 242 -13.31 4.26 13.63
C ARG A 242 -13.84 3.60 12.36
N LYS A 243 -14.00 4.39 11.29
CA LYS A 243 -14.49 3.89 10.00
C LYS A 243 -13.45 3.03 9.31
N MET A 244 -12.19 3.45 9.30
CA MET A 244 -11.10 2.69 8.71
C MET A 244 -10.85 1.36 9.44
N ILE A 245 -10.92 1.36 10.77
CA ILE A 245 -10.81 0.15 11.59
C ILE A 245 -12.00 -0.77 11.36
N LYS A 246 -13.23 -0.24 11.25
CA LYS A 246 -14.40 -1.06 10.89
C LYS A 246 -14.18 -1.75 9.54
N PHE A 247 -13.69 -1.03 8.54
CA PHE A 247 -13.34 -1.58 7.23
C PHE A 247 -12.30 -2.70 7.36
N LEU A 248 -11.17 -2.45 8.01
CA LEU A 248 -10.09 -3.43 8.18
C LEU A 248 -10.48 -4.67 9.01
N ARG A 249 -11.51 -4.56 9.87
CA ARG A 249 -12.04 -5.67 10.67
C ARG A 249 -13.14 -6.46 9.96
N SER A 250 -13.52 -6.06 8.74
CA SER A 250 -14.43 -6.89 7.94
C SER A 250 -13.78 -8.24 7.67
N LYS A 251 -14.52 -9.32 7.88
CA LYS A 251 -14.06 -10.69 7.55
C LYS A 251 -13.54 -10.81 6.11
N HIS A 252 -14.12 -10.05 5.19
CA HIS A 252 -13.79 -10.09 3.77
C HIS A 252 -12.51 -9.31 3.44
N VAL A 253 -12.29 -8.17 4.11
CA VAL A 253 -11.03 -7.43 4.01
C VAL A 253 -9.89 -8.22 4.64
N THR A 254 -10.13 -8.82 5.82
CA THR A 254 -9.15 -9.70 6.47
C THR A 254 -8.79 -10.90 5.60
N ALA A 255 -9.78 -11.58 5.02
CA ALA A 255 -9.54 -12.70 4.11
C ALA A 255 -8.73 -12.29 2.86
N LEU A 256 -8.97 -11.10 2.30
CA LEU A 256 -8.18 -10.60 1.18
C LEU A 256 -6.74 -10.29 1.59
N CYS A 257 -6.55 -9.66 2.74
CA CYS A 257 -5.20 -9.45 3.28
C CYS A 257 -4.49 -10.78 3.53
N GLU A 258 -5.15 -11.79 4.10
CA GLU A 258 -4.60 -13.13 4.28
C GLU A 258 -4.19 -13.75 2.94
N TYR A 259 -5.06 -13.71 1.93
CA TYR A 259 -4.78 -14.16 0.56
C TYR A 259 -3.52 -13.50 -0.01
N CYS A 260 -3.40 -12.17 0.11
CA CYS A 260 -2.21 -11.45 -0.36
C CYS A 260 -0.94 -11.86 0.40
N ASN A 261 -1.02 -12.01 1.72
CA ASN A 261 0.15 -12.42 2.50
C ASN A 261 0.58 -13.85 2.16
N THR A 262 -0.35 -14.79 2.07
CA THR A 262 -0.07 -16.18 1.68
C THR A 262 0.75 -16.22 0.38
N HIS A 263 0.31 -15.51 -0.67
CA HIS A 263 1.06 -15.48 -1.92
C HIS A 263 2.39 -14.72 -1.83
N PHE A 264 2.53 -13.75 -0.91
CA PHE A 264 3.83 -13.14 -0.66
C PHE A 264 4.81 -14.13 -0.04
N PHE A 265 4.37 -14.95 0.94
CA PHE A 265 5.19 -16.02 1.52
C PHE A 265 5.55 -17.09 0.50
N GLU A 266 4.60 -17.48 -0.35
CA GLU A 266 4.84 -18.46 -1.42
C GLU A 266 5.84 -17.95 -2.46
N CYS A 267 5.67 -16.71 -2.92
CA CYS A 267 6.48 -16.18 -4.02
C CYS A 267 7.84 -15.64 -3.53
N PHE A 268 7.91 -15.03 -2.35
CA PHE A 268 9.10 -14.32 -1.87
C PHE A 268 9.37 -14.60 -0.38
N PRO A 269 9.65 -15.85 0.01
CA PRO A 269 9.80 -16.22 1.41
C PRO A 269 10.90 -15.44 2.16
N GLU A 270 12.01 -15.11 1.49
CA GLU A 270 13.09 -14.30 2.09
C GLU A 270 12.65 -12.86 2.39
N HIS A 271 12.01 -12.20 1.42
CA HIS A 271 11.48 -10.86 1.63
C HIS A 271 10.39 -10.87 2.70
N ALA A 272 9.51 -11.87 2.69
CA ALA A 272 8.45 -12.01 3.69
C ALA A 272 9.04 -12.18 5.10
N SER A 273 10.09 -13.00 5.25
CA SER A 273 10.81 -13.14 6.52
C SER A 273 11.44 -11.82 6.97
N HIS A 274 12.13 -11.11 6.08
CA HIS A 274 12.74 -9.81 6.38
C HIS A 274 11.71 -8.76 6.82
N TYR A 275 10.58 -8.72 6.12
CA TYR A 275 9.48 -7.80 6.42
C TYR A 275 8.90 -8.07 7.81
N MET A 276 8.75 -9.35 8.15
CA MET A 276 8.30 -9.81 9.46
C MET A 276 9.30 -9.53 10.57
N GLU A 277 10.60 -9.68 10.34
CA GLU A 277 11.65 -9.35 11.30
C GLU A 277 11.56 -7.87 11.69
N ILE A 278 11.48 -6.98 10.69
CA ILE A 278 11.32 -5.55 10.92
C ILE A 278 10.06 -5.29 11.75
N GLY A 279 8.92 -5.86 11.35
CA GLY A 279 7.65 -5.67 12.04
C GLY A 279 7.58 -6.24 13.46
N SER A 280 8.36 -7.28 13.73
CA SER A 280 8.42 -7.96 15.03
C SER A 280 9.43 -7.36 16.00
N SER A 281 10.25 -6.40 15.55
CA SER A 281 11.22 -5.71 16.40
C SER A 281 10.57 -4.99 17.59
N ASP A 282 11.34 -4.78 18.66
CA ASP A 282 10.87 -4.08 19.87
C ASP A 282 10.42 -2.63 19.60
N HIS A 283 10.75 -2.07 18.44
CA HIS A 283 10.32 -0.75 17.98
C HIS A 283 8.90 -0.71 17.43
N TYR A 284 8.39 -1.86 16.98
CA TYR A 284 7.10 -1.97 16.28
C TYR A 284 6.12 -2.90 17.00
N ARG A 285 6.61 -3.97 17.62
CA ARG A 285 5.81 -4.98 18.30
C ARG A 285 5.00 -4.43 19.48
N PRO A 286 5.55 -3.61 20.41
CA PRO A 286 4.74 -2.98 21.47
C PRO A 286 3.69 -2.03 20.90
N HIS A 287 3.92 -1.60 19.65
CA HIS A 287 3.03 -0.72 18.94
C HIS A 287 1.97 -1.44 18.12
N GLY A 288 1.94 -2.77 18.05
CA GLY A 288 1.01 -3.43 17.15
C GLY A 288 1.03 -2.84 15.74
N ALA A 289 2.21 -2.44 15.28
CA ALA A 289 2.43 -2.16 13.88
C ALA A 289 2.41 -3.50 13.11
N PHE A 290 2.12 -3.49 11.80
CA PHE A 290 2.08 -4.69 10.95
C PHE A 290 0.89 -5.66 11.15
N LEU A 291 -0.18 -5.23 11.84
CA LEU A 291 -1.25 -6.13 12.27
C LEU A 291 -2.41 -6.34 11.27
N TRP A 292 -2.34 -5.72 10.09
CA TRP A 292 -3.40 -5.73 9.06
C TRP A 292 -3.03 -6.59 7.85
N ALA A 293 -1.72 -6.71 7.59
CA ALA A 293 -1.10 -7.60 6.63
C ALA A 293 0.28 -7.93 7.23
N PRO A 294 0.50 -9.15 7.76
CA PRO A 294 1.69 -9.47 8.53
C PRO A 294 3.00 -8.97 7.91
N ALA A 295 3.16 -9.11 6.59
CA ALA A 295 4.36 -8.63 5.92
C ALA A 295 4.36 -7.11 5.66
N PHE A 296 3.22 -6.49 5.36
CA PHE A 296 3.19 -5.10 4.88
C PHE A 296 2.71 -4.11 5.94
N PRO A 297 3.58 -3.18 6.40
CA PRO A 297 3.19 -2.22 7.44
C PRO A 297 2.24 -1.12 6.94
N SER A 298 2.15 -0.94 5.62
CA SER A 298 1.33 0.10 5.00
C SER A 298 0.45 -0.47 3.90
N ILE A 299 -0.77 0.05 3.83
CA ILE A 299 -1.75 -0.26 2.77
C ILE A 299 -2.26 1.06 2.19
N ALA A 300 -2.47 1.12 0.87
CA ALA A 300 -3.29 2.15 0.26
C ALA A 300 -4.45 1.53 -0.53
N ILE A 301 -5.67 2.06 -0.33
CA ILE A 301 -6.85 1.68 -1.12
C ILE A 301 -7.08 2.79 -2.15
N ASN A 302 -6.86 2.49 -3.42
CA ASN A 302 -7.17 3.36 -4.55
C ASN A 302 -8.55 2.99 -5.07
N GLN A 303 -9.55 3.83 -4.79
CA GLN A 303 -10.94 3.56 -5.16
C GLN A 303 -11.12 3.37 -6.67
N GLU A 304 -12.17 2.65 -7.02
CA GLU A 304 -12.54 2.44 -8.41
C GLU A 304 -12.82 3.75 -9.14
N GLY A 305 -12.25 3.87 -10.33
CA GLY A 305 -12.49 4.96 -11.27
C GLY A 305 -11.85 4.66 -12.62
N GLN A 306 -11.74 5.68 -13.47
CA GLN A 306 -11.00 5.63 -14.73
C GLN A 306 -9.49 5.80 -14.46
N ALA A 307 -8.92 4.81 -13.77
CA ALA A 307 -7.56 4.88 -13.23
C ALA A 307 -6.52 4.30 -14.22
N TYR A 308 -5.56 5.12 -14.60
CA TYR A 308 -4.36 4.72 -15.33
C TYR A 308 -3.10 5.11 -14.56
N SER A 309 -1.90 4.92 -15.10
CA SER A 309 -0.73 5.58 -14.52
C SER A 309 0.32 5.89 -15.58
N LEU A 310 1.03 6.99 -15.39
CA LEU A 310 2.27 7.29 -16.11
C LEU A 310 3.47 6.69 -15.40
N PRO A 311 4.61 6.48 -16.09
CA PRO A 311 5.78 5.81 -15.54
C PRO A 311 6.28 6.51 -14.29
N HIS A 312 6.41 5.75 -13.20
CA HIS A 312 6.93 6.26 -11.94
C HIS A 312 7.60 5.16 -11.11
N ARG A 313 8.36 5.59 -10.11
CA ARG A 313 8.88 4.76 -9.02
C ARG A 313 8.26 5.23 -7.71
N ASP A 314 7.94 4.31 -6.84
CA ASP A 314 7.52 4.63 -5.48
C ASP A 314 8.76 4.83 -4.60
N ARG A 315 9.44 5.97 -4.80
CA ARG A 315 10.76 6.29 -4.20
C ARG A 315 10.80 6.35 -2.67
N ARG A 316 9.63 6.24 -2.01
CA ARG A 316 9.52 6.18 -0.54
C ARG A 316 9.43 4.76 -0.03
N ASP A 317 9.18 3.80 -0.91
CA ASP A 317 9.17 2.39 -0.58
C ASP A 317 10.60 1.90 -0.33
N TYR A 318 10.72 0.85 0.47
CA TYR A 318 11.98 0.24 0.80
C TYR A 318 12.68 -0.24 -0.47
N LEU A 319 13.90 0.27 -0.71
CA LEU A 319 14.60 0.10 -2.00
C LEU A 319 14.86 -1.37 -2.35
N GLN A 320 15.31 -2.15 -1.38
CA GLN A 320 15.54 -3.60 -1.50
C GLN A 320 14.26 -4.42 -1.24
N GLY A 321 13.11 -3.74 -1.23
CA GLY A 321 11.83 -4.30 -0.88
C GLY A 321 10.96 -4.64 -2.09
N LEU A 322 9.80 -5.22 -1.80
CA LEU A 322 8.74 -5.48 -2.75
C LEU A 322 7.47 -4.74 -2.29
N ALA A 323 6.74 -4.18 -3.24
CA ALA A 323 5.37 -3.77 -3.03
C ALA A 323 4.43 -4.83 -3.62
N GLY A 324 3.27 -5.01 -3.00
CA GLY A 324 2.16 -5.78 -3.52
C GLY A 324 1.07 -4.88 -4.09
N VAL A 325 0.46 -5.28 -5.20
CA VAL A 325 -0.69 -4.60 -5.81
C VAL A 325 -1.75 -5.64 -6.08
N PHE A 326 -2.91 -5.51 -5.45
CA PHE A 326 -4.10 -6.29 -5.76
C PHE A 326 -5.04 -5.46 -6.62
N SER A 327 -5.41 -5.95 -7.80
CA SER A 327 -6.28 -5.24 -8.74
C SER A 327 -7.74 -5.57 -8.51
N TYR A 328 -8.63 -4.60 -8.64
CA TYR A 328 -10.07 -4.82 -8.62
C TYR A 328 -10.80 -3.81 -9.49
N GLY A 329 -12.08 -4.06 -9.75
CA GLY A 329 -12.90 -3.26 -10.64
C GLY A 329 -13.64 -4.10 -11.68
N ASP A 330 -14.16 -3.41 -12.68
CA ASP A 330 -14.84 -3.97 -13.83
C ASP A 330 -14.16 -3.45 -15.10
N TYR A 331 -13.19 -4.22 -15.60
CA TYR A 331 -12.43 -3.89 -16.80
C TYR A 331 -11.98 -5.17 -17.52
N THR A 332 -11.85 -5.09 -18.83
CA THR A 332 -11.57 -6.23 -19.70
C THR A 332 -10.10 -6.38 -20.02
N GLN A 333 -9.39 -5.27 -20.20
CA GLN A 333 -7.99 -5.28 -20.60
C GLN A 333 -7.18 -4.24 -19.83
N LEU A 334 -6.13 -4.70 -19.16
CA LEU A 334 -5.13 -3.84 -18.55
C LEU A 334 -3.79 -4.54 -18.52
N GLN A 335 -2.74 -3.81 -18.85
CA GLN A 335 -1.36 -4.25 -18.70
C GLN A 335 -0.66 -3.40 -17.66
N ILE A 336 0.16 -4.03 -16.82
CA ILE A 336 1.19 -3.34 -16.04
C ILE A 336 2.52 -3.52 -16.76
N SER A 337 3.28 -2.44 -16.88
CA SER A 337 4.53 -2.39 -17.65
C SER A 337 5.68 -2.00 -16.75
N PHE A 338 6.84 -2.63 -16.94
CA PHE A 338 8.09 -2.35 -16.22
C PHE A 338 9.17 -1.94 -17.21
N THR A 339 9.67 -0.71 -17.08
CA THR A 339 10.55 -0.11 -18.10
C THR A 339 11.91 -0.78 -18.18
N GLU A 340 12.56 -0.98 -17.04
CA GLU A 340 13.90 -1.54 -16.92
C GLU A 340 13.91 -3.02 -17.37
N ALA A 341 12.82 -3.74 -17.11
CA ALA A 341 12.65 -5.12 -17.51
C ALA A 341 12.18 -5.30 -18.96
N LYS A 342 11.74 -4.22 -19.63
CA LYS A 342 11.15 -4.25 -20.98
C LYS A 342 10.04 -5.29 -21.11
N VAL A 343 9.11 -5.28 -20.16
CA VAL A 343 8.00 -6.23 -20.11
C VAL A 343 6.67 -5.55 -19.83
N SER A 344 5.63 -5.98 -20.52
CA SER A 344 4.24 -5.66 -20.23
C SER A 344 3.49 -6.95 -19.93
N ILE A 345 2.79 -7.01 -18.82
CA ILE A 345 2.06 -8.19 -18.37
C ILE A 345 0.58 -7.88 -18.15
N ASP A 346 -0.28 -8.77 -18.63
CA ASP A 346 -1.72 -8.68 -18.38
C ASP A 346 -2.01 -8.73 -16.88
N PHE A 347 -2.84 -7.79 -16.42
CA PHE A 347 -3.15 -7.61 -15.01
C PHE A 347 -4.68 -7.47 -14.81
N PRO A 348 -5.42 -8.58 -14.95
CA PRO A 348 -6.89 -8.58 -14.94
C PRO A 348 -7.47 -8.30 -13.55
N PRO A 349 -8.79 -8.02 -13.44
CA PRO A 349 -9.43 -7.82 -12.15
C PRO A 349 -9.26 -9.04 -11.24
N GLY A 350 -8.90 -8.79 -9.97
CA GLY A 350 -8.60 -9.82 -8.97
C GLY A 350 -7.19 -10.42 -9.07
N ALA A 351 -6.36 -10.00 -10.00
CA ALA A 351 -4.95 -10.39 -10.03
C ALA A 351 -4.13 -9.68 -8.93
N LEU A 352 -3.04 -10.33 -8.52
CA LEU A 352 -2.11 -9.83 -7.52
C LEU A 352 -0.70 -9.79 -8.10
N CYS A 353 0.05 -8.71 -7.88
CA CYS A 353 1.40 -8.53 -8.36
C CYS A 353 2.32 -8.12 -7.22
N PHE A 354 3.53 -8.69 -7.17
CA PHE A 354 4.61 -8.25 -6.30
C PHE A 354 5.82 -7.85 -7.15
N PHE A 355 6.43 -6.70 -6.87
CA PHE A 355 7.59 -6.19 -7.61
C PHE A 355 8.32 -5.09 -6.83
N PRO A 356 9.60 -4.78 -7.14
CA PRO A 356 10.35 -3.73 -6.47
C PRO A 356 9.94 -2.35 -7.02
N SER A 357 8.90 -1.77 -6.43
CA SER A 357 8.28 -0.50 -6.86
C SER A 357 9.20 0.71 -6.85
N HIS A 358 10.26 0.69 -6.03
CA HIS A 358 11.31 1.72 -6.02
C HIS A 358 12.30 1.51 -7.17
N VAL A 359 12.59 0.27 -7.57
CA VAL A 359 13.56 -0.04 -8.62
C VAL A 359 12.95 0.14 -10.00
N LEU A 360 11.72 -0.32 -10.22
CA LEU A 360 11.10 -0.35 -11.54
C LEU A 360 10.25 0.90 -11.79
N HIS A 361 10.52 1.58 -12.90
CA HIS A 361 9.54 2.50 -13.47
C HIS A 361 8.37 1.67 -13.99
N HIS A 362 7.26 1.79 -13.27
CA HIS A 362 6.05 1.04 -13.53
C HIS A 362 4.89 1.97 -13.87
N PHE A 363 3.98 1.43 -14.68
CA PHE A 363 2.78 2.11 -15.12
C PHE A 363 1.76 1.09 -15.61
N ASN A 364 0.52 1.53 -15.84
CA ASN A 364 -0.50 0.68 -16.41
C ASN A 364 -1.20 1.34 -17.59
N SER A 365 -1.62 0.52 -18.55
CA SER A 365 -2.41 0.97 -19.68
C SER A 365 -3.73 1.58 -19.20
N PRO A 366 -4.28 2.54 -19.96
CA PRO A 366 -5.66 2.97 -19.78
C PRO A 366 -6.64 1.78 -19.89
N ILE A 367 -7.75 1.88 -19.17
CA ILE A 367 -8.93 1.03 -19.34
C ILE A 367 -9.89 1.69 -20.35
N LEU A 368 -10.89 0.95 -20.84
CA LEU A 368 -11.87 1.47 -21.78
C LEU A 368 -12.87 2.43 -21.11
N GLU A 369 -13.51 3.26 -21.91
CA GLU A 369 -14.58 4.14 -21.44
C GLU A 369 -15.73 3.31 -20.83
N GLY A 370 -16.21 3.72 -19.66
CA GLY A 370 -17.25 3.02 -18.91
C GLY A 370 -16.74 1.92 -17.97
N GLU A 371 -15.49 1.47 -18.11
CA GLU A 371 -14.87 0.52 -17.19
C GLU A 371 -14.48 1.20 -15.85
N THR A 372 -14.23 0.40 -14.82
CA THR A 372 -13.71 0.90 -13.55
C THR A 372 -12.54 0.07 -13.07
N ARG A 373 -11.54 0.73 -12.50
CA ARG A 373 -10.38 0.08 -11.88
C ARG A 373 -10.05 0.73 -10.55
N GLY A 374 -9.86 -0.11 -9.54
CA GLY A 374 -9.23 0.23 -8.27
C GLY A 374 -8.03 -0.67 -8.00
N SER A 375 -7.28 -0.34 -6.95
CA SER A 375 -6.19 -1.21 -6.46
C SER A 375 -6.02 -1.12 -4.96
N MET A 376 -5.59 -2.21 -4.34
CA MET A 376 -5.07 -2.23 -2.97
C MET A 376 -3.56 -2.42 -3.07
N THR A 377 -2.80 -1.41 -2.70
CA THR A 377 -1.34 -1.49 -2.65
C THR A 377 -0.87 -1.76 -1.24
N MET A 378 0.16 -2.57 -1.10
CA MET A 378 0.75 -3.03 0.15
C MET A 378 2.25 -2.79 0.07
N PHE A 379 2.85 -2.10 1.02
CA PHE A 379 4.25 -1.69 0.90
C PHE A 379 4.88 -1.43 2.27
N MET A 380 6.22 -1.44 2.29
CA MET A 380 7.02 -0.94 3.39
C MET A 380 7.75 0.31 2.94
N SER A 381 7.59 1.42 3.67
CA SER A 381 8.40 2.62 3.39
C SER A 381 9.83 2.46 3.90
N SER A 382 10.81 3.08 3.24
CA SER A 382 12.21 3.14 3.72
C SER A 382 12.33 3.67 5.14
N ASP A 383 11.46 4.62 5.52
CA ASP A 383 11.34 5.16 6.88
C ASP A 383 11.12 4.07 7.94
N VAL A 384 10.36 3.03 7.59
CA VAL A 384 10.05 1.94 8.53
C VAL A 384 11.27 1.06 8.78
N ALA A 385 11.96 0.65 7.71
CA ALA A 385 13.20 -0.13 7.79
C ALA A 385 14.31 0.68 8.48
N LYS A 386 14.46 1.96 8.11
CA LYS A 386 15.46 2.86 8.68
C LYS A 386 15.26 3.08 10.17
N TRP A 387 14.03 3.27 10.63
CA TRP A 387 13.75 3.42 12.06
C TRP A 387 14.17 2.18 12.86
N LYS A 388 13.98 0.97 12.33
CA LYS A 388 14.52 -0.26 12.94
C LYS A 388 16.04 -0.26 12.97
N GLY A 389 16.69 0.04 11.85
CA GLY A 389 18.17 0.10 11.76
C GLY A 389 18.78 1.16 12.69
N TYR A 390 18.03 2.24 12.95
CA TYR A 390 18.42 3.33 13.85
C TYR A 390 18.00 3.09 15.31
N ASP A 391 17.62 1.86 15.67
CA ASP A 391 17.20 1.48 17.01
C ASP A 391 16.11 2.41 17.60
N GLY A 392 15.21 2.86 16.73
CA GLY A 392 14.12 3.76 17.09
C GLY A 392 14.55 5.19 17.44
N ARG A 393 15.70 5.68 16.95
CA ARG A 393 16.25 7.00 17.29
C ARG A 393 16.77 7.78 16.08
N ALA A 394 15.92 8.05 15.08
CA ALA A 394 16.40 8.64 13.82
C ALA A 394 17.14 10.00 13.93
N ALA A 395 16.76 10.86 14.87
CA ALA A 395 17.38 12.18 15.03
C ALA A 395 18.75 12.12 15.74
N ASP A 396 18.96 11.16 16.64
CA ASP A 396 20.13 11.06 17.52
C ASP A 396 21.01 9.84 17.18
N THR A 397 20.81 9.24 16.01
CA THR A 397 21.59 8.07 15.57
C THR A 397 23.05 8.48 15.32
N SER A 398 24.00 7.73 15.88
CA SER A 398 25.43 7.97 15.63
C SER A 398 25.82 7.67 14.18
N GLU A 399 26.94 8.23 13.71
CA GLU A 399 27.40 7.95 12.34
C GLU A 399 27.81 6.48 12.15
N GLU A 400 28.31 5.83 13.19
CA GLU A 400 28.63 4.39 13.19
C GLU A 400 27.38 3.57 12.95
N GLN A 401 26.27 3.87 13.64
CA GLN A 401 25.01 3.15 13.47
C GLN A 401 24.36 3.47 12.11
N LYS A 402 24.47 4.71 11.62
CA LYS A 402 24.05 5.04 10.24
C LYS A 402 24.86 4.25 9.23
N HIS A 403 26.18 4.10 9.44
CA HIS A 403 27.04 3.30 8.59
C HIS A 403 26.68 1.82 8.62
N ALA A 404 26.44 1.25 9.80
CA ALA A 404 25.97 -0.12 9.96
C ALA A 404 24.67 -0.36 9.19
N TYR A 405 23.68 0.51 9.34
CA TYR A 405 22.43 0.43 8.58
C TYR A 405 22.64 0.53 7.05
N ARG A 406 23.57 1.38 6.57
CA ARG A 406 23.92 1.42 5.14
C ARG A 406 24.48 0.09 4.64
N GLN A 407 25.33 -0.57 5.44
CA GLN A 407 25.83 -1.91 5.11
C GLN A 407 24.71 -2.94 5.12
N GLU A 408 23.80 -2.91 6.10
CA GLU A 408 22.60 -3.78 6.12
C GLU A 408 21.75 -3.59 4.86
N CYS A 409 21.57 -2.35 4.38
CA CYS A 409 20.87 -2.08 3.13
C CYS A 409 21.56 -2.70 1.91
N LEU A 410 22.89 -2.63 1.84
CA LEU A 410 23.64 -3.25 0.74
C LEU A 410 23.51 -4.78 0.78
N GLU A 411 23.56 -5.37 1.98
CA GLU A 411 23.37 -6.80 2.19
C GLU A 411 21.95 -7.26 1.87
N ALA A 412 20.93 -6.41 2.10
CA ALA A 412 19.53 -6.72 1.80
C ALA A 412 19.24 -6.92 0.30
N TRP A 413 20.14 -6.52 -0.61
CA TRP A 413 20.02 -6.93 -2.02
C TRP A 413 20.08 -8.45 -2.22
N LYS A 414 20.66 -9.19 -1.26
CA LYS A 414 20.63 -10.66 -1.23
C LYS A 414 19.23 -11.22 -0.96
N LEU A 415 18.20 -10.43 -0.67
CA LEU A 415 16.83 -10.92 -0.60
C LEU A 415 16.29 -11.39 -1.95
N PHE A 416 16.84 -10.86 -3.05
CA PHE A 416 16.57 -11.33 -4.41
C PHE A 416 17.41 -12.57 -4.67
N GLN A 417 16.75 -13.72 -4.69
CA GLN A 417 17.38 -15.02 -4.91
C GLN A 417 16.94 -15.60 -6.25
N PRO A 418 17.74 -16.47 -6.88
CA PRO A 418 17.25 -17.30 -7.98
C PRO A 418 16.04 -18.13 -7.54
N LEU A 419 15.16 -18.47 -8.49
CA LEU A 419 14.12 -19.46 -8.24
C LEU A 419 14.77 -20.82 -7.91
N PRO A 420 14.15 -21.66 -7.05
CA PRO A 420 14.64 -23.00 -6.78
C PRO A 420 14.85 -23.77 -8.09
N THR A 421 16.08 -24.23 -8.32
CA THR A 421 16.39 -25.09 -9.47
C THR A 421 15.92 -26.51 -9.18
N PHE A 422 15.27 -27.15 -10.15
CA PHE A 422 15.01 -28.59 -10.06
C PHE A 422 16.31 -29.36 -10.28
N PRO A 423 16.54 -30.44 -9.51
CA PRO A 423 17.54 -31.44 -9.88
C PRO A 423 17.16 -32.17 -11.16
#